data_AF-A0A4Y5Z2Q8-F1
#
_entry.id   AF-A0A4Y5Z2Q8-F1
#
_cell.length_a   1.000
_cell.length_b   1.000
_cell.length_c   1.000
_cell.angle_alpha   90.00
_cell.angle_beta   90.00
_cell.angle_gamma   90.00
#
_symmetry.space_group_name_H-M   'P 1'
#
loop_
_entity.id
_entity.type
_entity.pdbx_description
1 polymer ?
#
loop_
_entity_poly.entity_id
_entity_poly.type
_entity_poly.pdbx_seq_one_letter_code
_entity_poly.pdbx_strand_id
1 'polypeptide(L)'
;MMNAAGLSDADISILGYYAQQENRELYWNYLAQLPGNDGYGRLALGVVRNDNMPGATANAYAAAYARDHNGRVLTEREWDQFGVDLVKLDYQARVQHMADSRRDRSLNLPAKDVQIAHDAAFDKIHVDPNAWTPRKLLEASRAHGEAEAERVWTNMLNNDAMGLYRGKDTLLQLATQEGMPVAERLEYARDMGQAYTAAINQRPNDNPNVIGTSDHYYMRDRQGEWAELHHASPTIGVQFNQMRDVNDAGLRDRLEDTHHLRMERGEARKAFHPDDPRQLVSSPHPLAEARPRSSLPRAGEDPLYAAMRRQLPFDVSDDKVAEVALQARHAGIREPRQMEHIGLYDNTIICQRINAGPWAEVTLSSPAPPMEQSLARAQQVDQQAMEAQMQQQQMAMQQSGPVMSM
;
A
#
# COMPACT_ATOMS: atom_id res chain seq x y z
N MET A 1 -18.71 -28.47 19.75
CA MET A 1 -18.10 -29.36 18.74
C MET A 1 -17.24 -28.50 17.83
N MET A 2 -15.95 -28.38 18.15
CA MET A 2 -14.97 -27.70 17.29
C MET A 2 -14.37 -28.76 16.37
N ASN A 3 -14.69 -28.71 15.07
CA ASN A 3 -13.85 -29.24 13.99
C ASN A 3 -14.49 -28.94 12.64
N ALA A 4 -13.84 -28.10 11.84
CA ALA A 4 -13.63 -28.39 10.43
C ALA A 4 -12.40 -27.60 9.97
N ALA A 5 -11.26 -28.28 9.88
CA ALA A 5 -10.05 -27.73 9.24
C ALA A 5 -10.24 -27.77 7.71
N GLY A 6 -11.19 -27.01 7.17
CA GLY A 6 -11.52 -27.02 5.74
C GLY A 6 -12.94 -26.60 5.38
N LEU A 7 -13.22 -26.42 4.08
CA LEU A 7 -14.55 -26.04 3.58
C LEU A 7 -15.59 -27.14 3.76
N SER A 8 -16.81 -26.73 4.09
CA SER A 8 -18.02 -27.54 4.06
C SER A 8 -18.71 -27.47 2.68
N ASP A 9 -19.66 -28.37 2.43
CA ASP A 9 -20.46 -28.34 1.20
C ASP A 9 -21.34 -27.08 1.12
N ALA A 10 -21.77 -26.55 2.27
CA ALA A 10 -22.49 -25.28 2.36
C ALA A 10 -21.59 -24.10 1.98
N ASP A 11 -20.33 -24.09 2.42
CA ASP A 11 -19.37 -23.03 2.10
C ASP A 11 -19.11 -23.00 0.58
N ILE A 12 -18.97 -24.17 -0.04
CA ILE A 12 -18.80 -24.31 -1.49
C ILE A 12 -20.05 -23.85 -2.26
N SER A 13 -21.25 -24.09 -1.72
CA SER A 13 -22.48 -23.56 -2.31
C SER A 13 -22.50 -22.03 -2.30
N ILE A 14 -22.10 -21.40 -1.19
CA ILE A 14 -22.05 -19.94 -1.05
C ILE A 14 -20.99 -19.34 -2.00
N LEU A 15 -19.79 -19.92 -2.04
CA LEU A 15 -18.73 -19.51 -2.95
C LEU A 15 -19.14 -19.67 -4.42
N GLY A 16 -19.80 -20.77 -4.76
CA GLY A 16 -20.31 -21.04 -6.10
C GLY A 16 -21.36 -20.01 -6.53
N TYR A 17 -22.25 -19.63 -5.61
CA TYR A 17 -23.19 -18.54 -5.85
C TYR A 17 -22.48 -17.22 -6.18
N TYR A 18 -21.51 -16.80 -5.37
CA TYR A 18 -20.78 -15.55 -5.64
C TYR A 18 -19.96 -15.61 -6.93
N ALA A 19 -19.33 -16.76 -7.25
CA ALA A 19 -18.63 -16.95 -8.52
C ALA A 19 -19.58 -16.89 -9.74
N GLN A 20 -20.79 -17.45 -9.61
CA GLN A 20 -21.82 -17.40 -10.65
C GLN A 20 -22.40 -16.00 -10.84
N GLN A 21 -22.60 -15.25 -9.75
CA GLN A 21 -23.03 -13.86 -9.77
C GLN A 21 -21.90 -12.88 -10.10
N GLU A 22 -20.70 -13.39 -10.40
CA GLU A 22 -19.50 -12.59 -10.72
C GLU A 22 -19.12 -11.61 -9.59
N ASN A 23 -19.55 -11.92 -8.36
CA ASN A 23 -19.38 -11.07 -7.20
C ASN A 23 -18.04 -11.36 -6.51
N ARG A 24 -16.98 -10.80 -7.08
CA ARG A 24 -15.61 -10.97 -6.56
C ARG A 24 -15.46 -10.51 -5.12
N GLU A 25 -16.11 -9.41 -4.73
CA GLU A 25 -15.95 -8.87 -3.38
C GLU A 25 -16.54 -9.81 -2.33
N LEU A 26 -17.79 -10.25 -2.52
CA LEU A 26 -18.42 -11.16 -1.57
C LEU A 26 -17.79 -12.57 -1.59
N TYR A 27 -17.26 -13.02 -2.73
CA TYR A 27 -16.49 -14.26 -2.81
C TYR A 27 -15.27 -14.26 -1.87
N TRP A 28 -14.37 -13.28 -2.02
CA TRP A 28 -13.17 -13.18 -1.17
C TRP A 28 -13.51 -12.82 0.27
N ASN A 29 -14.56 -12.03 0.48
CA ASN A 29 -15.07 -11.70 1.81
C ASN A 29 -15.53 -12.95 2.57
N TYR A 30 -16.28 -13.82 1.91
CA TYR A 30 -16.75 -15.06 2.51
C TYR A 30 -15.56 -15.99 2.85
N LEU A 31 -14.56 -16.12 1.98
CA LEU A 31 -13.34 -16.88 2.31
C LEU A 31 -12.59 -16.30 3.52
N ALA A 32 -12.47 -14.96 3.58
CA ALA A 32 -11.71 -14.26 4.60
C ALA A 32 -12.27 -14.41 6.03
N GLN A 33 -13.57 -14.64 6.18
CA GLN A 33 -14.24 -14.83 7.48
C GLN A 33 -14.21 -16.27 8.00
N LEU A 34 -13.94 -17.26 7.14
CA LEU A 34 -14.01 -18.67 7.54
C LEU A 34 -12.91 -19.02 8.56
N PRO A 35 -13.22 -19.73 9.65
CA PRO A 35 -12.21 -20.18 10.61
C PRO A 35 -11.14 -21.05 9.94
N GLY A 36 -9.87 -20.80 10.25
CA GLY A 36 -8.75 -21.56 9.69
C GLY A 36 -8.29 -21.12 8.30
N ASN A 37 -8.81 -20.01 7.76
CA ASN A 37 -8.25 -19.41 6.55
C ASN A 37 -6.81 -18.92 6.77
N ASP A 38 -5.98 -19.07 5.74
CA ASP A 38 -4.56 -18.70 5.72
C ASP A 38 -4.30 -17.21 5.48
N GLY A 39 -5.34 -16.42 5.21
CA GLY A 39 -5.25 -15.00 4.89
C GLY A 39 -5.26 -14.66 3.40
N TYR A 40 -5.29 -15.64 2.50
CA TYR A 40 -5.35 -15.39 1.05
C TYR A 40 -6.60 -14.60 0.64
N GLY A 41 -7.79 -14.98 1.13
CA GLY A 41 -9.02 -14.23 0.86
C GLY A 41 -8.96 -12.77 1.34
N ARG A 42 -8.29 -12.50 2.46
CA ARG A 42 -8.07 -11.12 2.95
C ARG A 42 -7.14 -10.35 2.02
N LEU A 43 -6.06 -10.95 1.56
CA LEU A 43 -5.12 -10.30 0.63
C LEU A 43 -5.83 -9.96 -0.69
N ALA A 44 -6.61 -10.89 -1.24
CA ALA A 44 -7.39 -10.68 -2.46
C ALA A 44 -8.45 -9.58 -2.29
N LEU A 45 -9.11 -9.48 -1.14
CA LEU A 45 -10.04 -8.39 -0.82
C LEU A 45 -9.40 -6.99 -0.96
N GLY A 46 -8.15 -6.83 -0.48
CA GLY A 46 -7.43 -5.56 -0.58
C GLY A 46 -7.17 -5.15 -2.04
N VAL A 47 -6.86 -6.13 -2.90
CA VAL A 47 -6.73 -5.94 -4.36
C VAL A 47 -8.08 -5.55 -4.98
N VAL A 48 -9.16 -6.22 -4.58
CA VAL A 48 -10.50 -5.98 -5.10
C VAL A 48 -11.01 -4.56 -4.76
N ARG A 49 -10.79 -4.12 -3.53
CA ARG A 49 -11.27 -2.82 -3.05
C ARG A 49 -10.31 -1.68 -3.36
N ASN A 50 -9.06 -2.01 -3.66
CA ASN A 50 -7.97 -1.05 -3.80
C ASN A 50 -7.82 -0.14 -2.56
N ASP A 51 -8.16 -0.66 -1.38
CA ASP A 51 -8.35 0.12 -0.15
C ASP A 51 -7.16 0.00 0.82
N ASN A 52 -6.19 -0.86 0.52
CA ASN A 52 -4.92 -0.97 1.24
C ASN A 52 -3.69 -0.91 0.31
N MET A 53 -2.53 -0.64 0.91
CA MET A 53 -1.27 -0.50 0.17
C MET A 53 -0.83 -1.78 -0.57
N PRO A 54 -0.90 -2.99 0.02
CA PRO A 54 -0.54 -4.20 -0.71
C PRO A 54 -1.44 -4.44 -1.94
N GLY A 55 -2.75 -4.21 -1.80
CA GLY A 55 -3.71 -4.33 -2.89
C GLY A 55 -3.45 -3.32 -4.02
N ALA A 56 -3.25 -2.05 -3.66
CA ALA A 56 -2.93 -1.00 -4.62
C ALA A 56 -1.57 -1.22 -5.31
N THR A 57 -0.58 -1.76 -4.58
CA THR A 57 0.72 -2.13 -5.17
C THR A 57 0.56 -3.26 -6.17
N ALA A 58 -0.22 -4.30 -5.86
CA ALA A 58 -0.47 -5.40 -6.79
C ALA A 58 -1.19 -4.92 -8.06
N ASN A 59 -2.20 -4.06 -7.92
CA ASN A 59 -2.90 -3.45 -9.06
C ASN A 59 -1.97 -2.57 -9.90
N ALA A 60 -1.15 -1.74 -9.26
CA ALA A 60 -0.16 -0.90 -9.95
C ALA A 60 0.88 -1.73 -10.70
N TYR A 61 1.37 -2.81 -10.07
CA TYR A 61 2.34 -3.72 -10.66
C TYR A 61 1.76 -4.40 -11.90
N ALA A 62 0.56 -5.00 -11.79
CA ALA A 62 -0.09 -5.66 -12.92
C ALA A 62 -0.35 -4.70 -14.08
N ALA A 63 -0.81 -3.48 -13.80
CA ALA A 63 -1.05 -2.45 -14.80
C ALA A 63 0.23 -1.97 -15.49
N ALA A 64 1.31 -1.76 -14.72
CA ALA A 64 2.61 -1.40 -15.28
C ALA A 64 3.19 -2.54 -16.13
N TYR A 65 3.13 -3.77 -15.63
CA TYR A 65 3.65 -4.95 -16.32
C TYR A 65 2.94 -5.16 -17.66
N ALA A 66 1.61 -5.13 -17.67
CA ALA A 66 0.81 -5.26 -18.90
C ALA A 66 1.14 -4.17 -19.93
N ARG A 67 1.37 -2.93 -19.49
CA ARG A 67 1.76 -1.83 -20.36
C ARG A 67 3.17 -2.02 -20.93
N ASP A 68 4.14 -2.31 -20.07
CA ASP A 68 5.56 -2.26 -20.43
C ASP A 68 6.01 -3.54 -21.16
N HIS A 69 5.38 -4.69 -20.88
CA HIS A 69 5.76 -5.98 -21.46
C HIS A 69 4.78 -6.49 -22.53
N ASN A 70 3.51 -6.11 -22.45
CA ASN A 70 2.48 -6.55 -23.41
C ASN A 70 1.91 -5.42 -24.26
N GLY A 71 2.29 -4.15 -24.02
CA GLY A 71 1.77 -2.99 -24.75
C GLY A 71 0.29 -2.73 -24.50
N ARG A 72 -0.27 -3.23 -23.39
CA ARG A 72 -1.70 -3.14 -23.06
C ARG A 72 -1.96 -2.18 -21.91
N VAL A 73 -2.86 -1.23 -22.13
CA VAL A 73 -3.45 -0.40 -21.08
C VAL A 73 -4.90 -0.81 -20.92
N LEU A 74 -5.19 -1.56 -19.87
CA LEU A 74 -6.53 -2.10 -19.60
C LEU A 74 -7.36 -1.10 -18.78
N THR A 75 -8.65 -1.04 -19.09
CA THR A 75 -9.67 -0.29 -18.35
C THR A 75 -10.01 -0.96 -17.02
N GLU A 76 -10.68 -0.24 -16.11
CA GLU A 76 -11.14 -0.83 -14.85
C GLU A 76 -12.12 -1.99 -15.09
N ARG A 77 -12.92 -1.94 -16.16
CA ARG A 77 -13.83 -3.03 -16.55
C ARG A 77 -13.10 -4.26 -17.07
N GLU A 78 -12.05 -4.09 -17.87
CA GLU A 78 -11.21 -5.22 -18.30
C GLU A 78 -10.49 -5.88 -17.12
N TRP A 79 -9.99 -5.09 -16.16
CA TRP A 79 -9.44 -5.61 -14.91
C TRP A 79 -10.49 -6.28 -14.02
N ASP A 80 -11.73 -5.79 -14.02
CA ASP A 80 -12.84 -6.43 -13.32
C ASP A 80 -13.16 -7.79 -13.93
N GLN A 81 -13.24 -7.87 -15.26
CA GLN A 81 -13.48 -9.12 -15.98
C GLN A 81 -12.38 -10.16 -15.73
N PHE A 82 -11.11 -9.72 -15.69
CA PHE A 82 -10.00 -10.57 -15.24
C PHE A 82 -10.25 -11.11 -13.82
N GLY A 83 -10.68 -10.26 -12.89
CA GLY A 83 -11.00 -10.66 -11.51
C GLY A 83 -12.16 -11.65 -11.43
N VAL A 84 -13.18 -11.51 -12.28
CA VAL A 84 -14.30 -12.46 -12.39
C VAL A 84 -13.81 -13.82 -12.89
N ASP A 85 -12.96 -13.84 -13.92
CA ASP A 85 -12.40 -15.07 -14.45
C ASP A 85 -11.50 -15.78 -13.43
N LEU A 86 -10.69 -15.01 -12.69
CA LEU A 86 -9.86 -15.52 -11.60
C LEU A 86 -10.71 -16.19 -10.51
N VAL A 87 -11.80 -15.55 -10.07
CA VAL A 87 -12.71 -16.13 -9.05
C VAL A 87 -13.35 -17.43 -9.54
N LYS A 88 -13.72 -17.52 -10.82
CA LYS A 88 -14.27 -18.76 -11.39
C LYS A 88 -13.25 -19.89 -11.41
N LEU A 89 -11.99 -19.60 -11.76
CA LEU A 89 -10.89 -20.57 -11.76
C LEU A 89 -10.49 -21.00 -10.33
N ASP A 90 -10.44 -20.04 -9.40
CA ASP A 90 -10.21 -20.30 -7.97
C ASP A 90 -11.30 -21.22 -7.41
N TYR A 91 -12.57 -20.93 -7.70
CA TYR A 91 -13.70 -21.76 -7.28
C TYR A 91 -13.60 -23.20 -7.82
N GLN A 92 -13.23 -23.36 -9.09
CA GLN A 92 -13.04 -24.68 -9.70
C GLN A 92 -11.95 -25.49 -8.97
N ALA A 93 -10.82 -24.85 -8.61
CA ALA A 93 -9.78 -25.51 -7.85
C ALA A 93 -10.28 -25.99 -6.47
N ARG A 94 -11.08 -25.16 -5.78
CA ARG A 94 -11.69 -25.53 -4.49
C ARG A 94 -12.66 -26.69 -4.61
N VAL A 95 -13.49 -26.70 -5.65
CA VAL A 95 -14.43 -27.81 -5.94
C VAL A 95 -13.66 -29.10 -6.21
N GLN A 96 -12.54 -29.04 -6.94
CA GLN A 96 -11.70 -30.21 -7.18
C GLN A 96 -11.15 -30.79 -5.87
N HIS A 97 -10.60 -29.95 -4.98
CA HIS A 97 -10.14 -30.43 -3.66
C HIS A 97 -11.28 -30.99 -2.80
N MET A 98 -12.52 -30.49 -2.94
CA MET A 98 -13.67 -31.09 -2.27
C MET A 98 -13.98 -32.49 -2.79
N ALA A 99 -13.94 -32.68 -4.11
CA ALA A 99 -14.14 -33.98 -4.74
C ALA A 99 -13.06 -34.99 -4.30
N ASP A 100 -11.82 -34.52 -4.11
CA ASP A 100 -10.69 -35.32 -3.62
C ASP A 100 -10.68 -35.50 -2.09
N SER A 101 -11.76 -35.11 -1.39
CA SER A 101 -11.91 -35.17 0.08
C SER A 101 -10.82 -34.41 0.85
N ARG A 102 -10.26 -33.36 0.24
CA ARG A 102 -9.16 -32.52 0.75
C ARG A 102 -9.70 -31.15 1.17
N ARG A 103 -10.61 -31.16 2.14
CA ARG A 103 -11.34 -29.96 2.60
C ARG A 103 -10.41 -28.86 3.11
N ASP A 104 -9.30 -29.23 3.75
CA ASP A 104 -8.24 -28.33 4.21
C ASP A 104 -7.63 -27.52 3.06
N ARG A 105 -7.29 -28.19 1.96
CA ARG A 105 -6.74 -27.56 0.76
C ARG A 105 -7.80 -26.84 -0.07
N SER A 106 -9.06 -27.23 0.06
CA SER A 106 -10.17 -26.48 -0.50
C SER A 106 -10.37 -25.13 0.20
N LEU A 107 -10.09 -25.02 1.50
CA LEU A 107 -10.09 -23.75 2.23
C LEU A 107 -8.82 -22.93 1.95
N ASN A 108 -7.66 -23.57 2.03
CA ASN A 108 -6.35 -22.94 1.84
C ASN A 108 -5.69 -23.57 0.61
N LEU A 109 -5.94 -22.96 -0.55
CA LEU A 109 -5.42 -23.47 -1.82
C LEU A 109 -3.89 -23.46 -1.81
N PRO A 110 -3.25 -24.57 -2.20
CA PRO A 110 -1.80 -24.61 -2.43
C PRO A 110 -1.32 -23.53 -3.40
N ALA A 111 -0.09 -23.08 -3.22
CA ALA A 111 0.53 -22.06 -4.06
C ALA A 111 0.41 -22.36 -5.56
N LYS A 112 0.58 -23.64 -5.92
CA LYS A 112 0.46 -24.12 -7.29
C LYS A 112 -0.93 -23.94 -7.88
N ASP A 113 -1.97 -24.22 -7.12
CA ASP A 113 -3.36 -24.12 -7.60
C ASP A 113 -3.76 -22.66 -7.79
N VAL A 114 -3.34 -21.80 -6.84
CA VAL A 114 -3.50 -20.35 -6.96
C VAL A 114 -2.76 -19.82 -8.20
N GLN A 115 -1.52 -20.25 -8.41
CA GLN A 115 -0.73 -19.83 -9.58
C GLN A 115 -1.39 -20.26 -10.89
N ILE A 116 -1.85 -21.51 -11.00
CA ILE A 116 -2.54 -22.00 -12.22
C ILE A 116 -3.77 -21.15 -12.54
N ALA A 117 -4.57 -20.78 -11.52
CA ALA A 117 -5.73 -19.92 -11.70
C ALA A 117 -5.34 -18.51 -12.19
N HIS A 118 -4.27 -17.92 -11.64
CA HIS A 118 -3.77 -16.62 -12.09
C HIS A 118 -3.23 -16.69 -13.52
N ASP A 119 -2.44 -17.70 -13.86
CA ASP A 119 -1.88 -17.88 -15.20
C ASP A 119 -2.96 -17.94 -16.25
N ALA A 120 -3.97 -18.80 -16.03
CA ALA A 120 -5.08 -18.95 -16.96
C ALA A 120 -5.91 -17.66 -17.08
N ALA A 121 -6.07 -16.89 -16.00
CA ALA A 121 -6.76 -15.61 -16.05
C ALA A 121 -5.96 -14.55 -16.83
N PHE A 122 -4.64 -14.47 -16.64
CA PHE A 122 -3.76 -13.54 -17.35
C PHE A 122 -3.65 -13.90 -18.85
N ASP A 123 -3.52 -15.19 -19.17
CA ASP A 123 -3.48 -15.68 -20.55
C ASP A 123 -4.75 -15.29 -21.34
N LYS A 124 -5.92 -15.33 -20.69
CA LYS A 124 -7.20 -14.97 -21.30
C LYS A 124 -7.29 -13.49 -21.71
N ILE A 125 -6.60 -12.61 -20.99
CA ILE A 125 -6.48 -11.19 -21.33
C ILE A 125 -5.19 -10.87 -22.10
N HIS A 126 -4.46 -11.89 -22.55
CA HIS A 126 -3.17 -11.77 -23.26
C HIS A 126 -2.17 -10.84 -22.54
N VAL A 127 -2.08 -10.99 -21.23
CA VAL A 127 -1.07 -10.37 -20.39
C VAL A 127 -0.17 -11.48 -19.87
N ASP A 128 1.14 -11.25 -19.85
CA ASP A 128 2.08 -12.26 -19.35
C ASP A 128 1.79 -12.54 -17.86
N PRO A 129 1.67 -13.81 -17.43
CA PRO A 129 1.39 -14.15 -16.04
C PRO A 129 2.37 -13.59 -15.00
N ASN A 130 3.56 -13.13 -15.40
CA ASN A 130 4.50 -12.40 -14.53
C ASN A 130 3.97 -11.04 -14.06
N ALA A 131 2.84 -10.58 -14.61
CA ALA A 131 2.03 -9.49 -14.05
C ALA A 131 1.41 -9.86 -12.69
N TRP A 132 1.35 -11.13 -12.32
CA TRP A 132 1.02 -11.56 -10.96
C TRP A 132 2.23 -11.38 -10.03
N THR A 133 2.13 -10.48 -9.05
CA THR A 133 3.24 -10.11 -8.17
C THR A 133 4.03 -11.30 -7.57
N PRO A 134 3.38 -12.36 -7.04
CA PRO A 134 4.10 -13.50 -6.47
C PRO A 134 4.79 -14.42 -7.49
N ARG A 135 4.45 -14.37 -8.79
CA ARG A 135 4.83 -15.42 -9.75
C ARG A 135 6.33 -15.67 -9.82
N LYS A 136 7.12 -14.62 -10.09
CA LYS A 136 8.58 -14.74 -10.24
C LYS A 136 9.24 -15.31 -8.98
N LEU A 137 8.73 -14.95 -7.80
CA LEU A 137 9.21 -15.49 -6.52
C LEU A 137 8.87 -16.97 -6.35
N LEU A 138 7.64 -17.38 -6.68
CA LEU A 138 7.20 -18.76 -6.56
C LEU A 138 7.95 -19.67 -7.55
N GLU A 139 8.15 -19.23 -8.79
CA GLU A 139 8.96 -19.96 -9.77
C GLU A 139 10.43 -20.10 -9.32
N ALA A 140 11.04 -19.02 -8.83
CA ALA A 140 12.41 -19.07 -8.29
C ALA A 140 12.52 -20.02 -7.09
N SER A 141 11.52 -20.01 -6.20
CA SER A 141 11.47 -20.90 -5.04
C SER A 141 11.26 -22.36 -5.43
N ARG A 142 10.48 -22.61 -6.49
CA ARG A 142 10.20 -23.95 -7.01
C ARG A 142 11.42 -24.64 -7.61
N ALA A 143 12.48 -23.88 -7.96
CA ALA A 143 13.78 -24.45 -8.29
C ALA A 143 14.36 -25.33 -7.16
N HIS A 144 13.94 -25.09 -5.91
CA HIS A 144 14.31 -25.89 -4.73
C HIS A 144 13.22 -26.87 -4.28
N GLY A 145 12.14 -27.01 -5.07
CA GLY A 145 11.03 -27.93 -4.84
C GLY A 145 9.73 -27.25 -4.42
N GLU A 146 8.61 -27.96 -4.61
CA GLU A 146 7.27 -27.42 -4.35
C GLU A 146 7.05 -27.04 -2.88
N ALA A 147 7.70 -27.76 -1.95
CA ALA A 147 7.61 -27.45 -0.52
C ALA A 147 8.20 -26.07 -0.19
N GLU A 148 9.22 -25.62 -0.93
CA GLU A 148 9.83 -24.30 -0.73
C GLU A 148 8.95 -23.20 -1.30
N ALA A 149 8.35 -23.41 -2.47
CA ALA A 149 7.35 -22.50 -3.03
C ALA A 149 6.15 -22.35 -2.08
N GLU A 150 5.66 -23.45 -1.50
CA GLU A 150 4.57 -23.43 -0.53
C GLU A 150 4.95 -22.69 0.77
N ARG A 151 6.20 -22.84 1.23
CA ARG A 151 6.73 -22.11 2.39
C ARG A 151 6.75 -20.60 2.12
N VAL A 152 7.23 -20.19 0.94
CA VAL A 152 7.27 -18.78 0.53
C VAL A 152 5.86 -18.21 0.38
N TRP A 153 4.94 -18.96 -0.24
CA TRP A 153 3.52 -18.61 -0.31
C TRP A 153 2.90 -18.39 1.07
N THR A 154 3.04 -19.37 1.97
CA THR A 154 2.51 -19.29 3.35
C THR A 154 3.08 -18.09 4.09
N ASN A 155 4.37 -17.79 3.94
CA ASN A 155 5.00 -16.62 4.56
C ASN A 155 4.45 -15.30 3.99
N MET A 156 4.12 -15.24 2.70
CA MET A 156 3.48 -14.06 2.11
C MET A 156 2.07 -13.85 2.67
N LEU A 157 1.33 -14.93 2.95
CA LEU A 157 -0.03 -14.88 3.48
C LEU A 157 -0.09 -14.52 4.97
N ASN A 158 0.84 -15.02 5.78
CA ASN A 158 0.81 -14.85 7.24
C ASN A 158 0.99 -13.38 7.67
N ASN A 159 -0.05 -12.81 8.29
CA ASN A 159 -0.17 -11.38 8.63
C ASN A 159 0.45 -11.03 10.01
N ASP A 160 0.60 -11.98 10.92
CA ASP A 160 0.66 -11.69 12.37
C ASP A 160 2.08 -11.56 12.94
N ALA A 161 3.10 -12.15 12.31
CA ALA A 161 4.48 -12.13 12.82
C ALA A 161 5.41 -11.13 12.10
N MET A 162 4.97 -10.58 10.97
CA MET A 162 5.80 -9.79 10.02
C MET A 162 5.04 -8.59 9.43
N GLY A 163 3.98 -8.10 10.08
CA GLY A 163 3.20 -6.93 9.65
C GLY A 163 3.99 -5.60 9.56
N LEU A 164 5.26 -5.60 9.97
CA LEU A 164 6.20 -4.48 9.88
C LEU A 164 6.87 -4.31 8.50
N TYR A 165 6.84 -5.31 7.60
CA TYR A 165 7.74 -5.29 6.44
C TYR A 165 7.11 -5.59 5.06
N ARG A 166 5.78 -5.60 4.90
CA ARG A 166 5.12 -5.75 3.58
C ARG A 166 5.28 -4.55 2.62
N GLY A 167 6.28 -3.69 2.84
CA GLY A 167 6.81 -2.83 1.79
C GLY A 167 7.64 -3.64 0.78
N LYS A 168 8.17 -2.93 -0.22
CA LYS A 168 9.16 -3.42 -1.21
C LYS A 168 10.23 -4.37 -0.61
N ASP A 169 10.60 -4.16 0.65
CA ASP A 169 11.74 -4.80 1.30
C ASP A 169 11.52 -6.29 1.64
N THR A 170 10.32 -6.75 2.04
CA THR A 170 10.10 -8.20 2.30
C THR A 170 10.06 -9.02 1.01
N LEU A 171 9.36 -8.54 -0.03
CA LEU A 171 9.34 -9.23 -1.32
C LEU A 171 10.72 -9.23 -1.97
N LEU A 172 11.49 -8.13 -1.80
CA LEU A 172 12.88 -8.06 -2.25
C LEU A 172 13.79 -9.00 -1.44
N GLN A 173 13.65 -9.06 -0.11
CA GLN A 173 14.41 -9.99 0.72
C GLN A 173 14.12 -11.45 0.36
N LEU A 174 12.85 -11.79 0.06
CA LEU A 174 12.49 -13.11 -0.45
C LEU A 174 13.08 -13.36 -1.84
N ALA A 175 13.09 -12.36 -2.73
CA ALA A 175 13.75 -12.46 -4.04
C ALA A 175 15.27 -12.65 -3.91
N THR A 176 15.89 -12.15 -2.84
CA THR A 176 17.33 -12.31 -2.60
C THR A 176 17.73 -13.70 -2.12
N GLN A 177 16.77 -14.56 -1.73
CA GLN A 177 17.03 -15.98 -1.48
C GLN A 177 17.46 -16.64 -2.81
N GLU A 178 18.46 -17.54 -2.74
CA GLU A 178 19.07 -18.16 -3.94
C GLU A 178 17.99 -18.81 -4.81
N GLY A 179 17.91 -18.46 -6.11
CA GLY A 179 16.90 -19.01 -7.02
C GLY A 179 16.59 -18.12 -8.23
N MET A 180 16.71 -16.80 -8.08
CA MET A 180 16.49 -15.83 -9.16
C MET A 180 17.81 -15.20 -9.64
N PRO A 181 18.07 -15.13 -10.97
CA PRO A 181 19.24 -14.44 -11.52
C PRO A 181 19.36 -12.99 -11.03
N VAL A 182 20.59 -12.48 -10.84
CA VAL A 182 20.83 -11.10 -10.33
C VAL A 182 20.09 -10.04 -11.15
N ALA A 183 20.11 -10.15 -12.48
CA ALA A 183 19.44 -9.18 -13.36
C ALA A 183 17.92 -9.16 -13.15
N GLU A 184 17.29 -10.34 -13.06
CA GLU A 184 15.86 -10.48 -12.83
C GLU A 184 15.45 -10.02 -11.44
N ARG A 185 16.30 -10.24 -10.41
CA ARG A 185 16.09 -9.69 -9.06
C ARG A 185 16.07 -8.17 -9.05
N LEU A 186 17.01 -7.55 -9.77
CA LEU A 186 17.10 -6.09 -9.85
C LEU A 186 15.93 -5.48 -10.62
N GLU A 187 15.48 -6.14 -11.69
CA GLU A 187 14.28 -5.76 -12.44
C GLU A 187 13.03 -5.86 -11.55
N TYR A 188 12.78 -7.03 -10.94
CA TYR A 188 11.65 -7.23 -10.05
C TYR A 188 11.62 -6.23 -8.89
N ALA A 189 12.79 -5.94 -8.29
CA ALA A 189 12.92 -4.92 -7.24
C ALA A 189 12.50 -3.52 -7.72
N ARG A 190 12.91 -3.14 -8.94
CA ARG A 190 12.58 -1.86 -9.55
C ARG A 190 11.10 -1.76 -9.84
N ASP A 191 10.52 -2.78 -10.48
CA ASP A 191 9.11 -2.82 -10.86
C ASP A 191 8.22 -2.75 -9.62
N MET A 192 8.55 -3.52 -8.57
CA MET A 192 7.86 -3.45 -7.28
C MET A 192 8.01 -2.08 -6.60
N GLY A 193 9.19 -1.47 -6.67
CA GLY A 193 9.41 -0.12 -6.15
C GLY A 193 8.55 0.93 -6.86
N GLN A 194 8.48 0.87 -8.19
CA GLN A 194 7.64 1.76 -8.99
C GLN A 194 6.16 1.54 -8.74
N ALA A 195 5.73 0.27 -8.67
CA ALA A 195 4.35 -0.09 -8.35
C ALA A 195 3.92 0.42 -6.98
N TYR A 196 4.80 0.30 -5.98
CA TYR A 196 4.57 0.83 -4.64
C TYR A 196 4.43 2.36 -4.66
N THR A 197 5.31 3.06 -5.37
CA THR A 197 5.21 4.54 -5.53
C THR A 197 3.93 4.93 -6.24
N ALA A 198 3.54 4.23 -7.31
CA ALA A 198 2.27 4.48 -7.99
C ALA A 198 1.07 4.24 -7.07
N ALA A 199 1.11 3.19 -6.23
CA ALA A 199 0.06 2.86 -5.27
C ALA A 199 -0.18 3.94 -4.21
N ILE A 200 0.85 4.71 -3.81
CA ILE A 200 0.71 5.86 -2.89
C ILE A 200 -0.28 6.88 -3.46
N ASN A 201 -0.26 7.08 -4.77
CA ASN A 201 -1.13 8.04 -5.45
C ASN A 201 -2.46 7.43 -5.89
N GLN A 202 -2.74 6.15 -5.60
CA GLN A 202 -4.02 5.54 -5.96
C GLN A 202 -5.12 5.83 -4.95
N ARG A 203 -6.35 5.90 -5.45
CA ARG A 203 -7.57 6.05 -4.65
C ARG A 203 -8.28 4.70 -4.51
N PRO A 204 -9.04 4.47 -3.42
CA PRO A 204 -9.97 3.35 -3.39
C PRO A 204 -11.00 3.43 -4.51
N ASN A 205 -11.55 2.29 -4.89
CA ASN A 205 -12.55 2.19 -5.97
C ASN A 205 -13.99 2.27 -5.44
N ASP A 206 -14.19 2.78 -4.23
CA ASP A 206 -15.48 2.81 -3.54
C ASP A 206 -16.34 4.02 -3.93
N ASN A 207 -15.72 5.14 -4.32
CA ASN A 207 -16.42 6.32 -4.79
C ASN A 207 -16.61 6.25 -6.32
N PRO A 208 -17.85 6.07 -6.81
CA PRO A 208 -18.13 5.99 -8.24
C PRO A 208 -18.02 7.37 -8.94
N ASN A 209 -18.06 8.48 -8.19
CA ASN A 209 -18.03 9.84 -8.74
C ASN A 209 -16.62 10.42 -8.82
N VAL A 210 -15.58 9.66 -8.45
CA VAL A 210 -14.19 10.12 -8.45
C VAL A 210 -13.28 9.05 -9.05
N ILE A 211 -12.66 9.33 -10.19
CA ILE A 211 -11.83 8.39 -10.95
C ILE A 211 -10.46 8.99 -11.21
N GLY A 212 -9.39 8.24 -10.96
CA GLY A 212 -8.01 8.68 -11.19
C GLY A 212 -7.14 8.58 -9.94
N THR A 213 -6.01 9.27 -9.96
CA THR A 213 -5.04 9.31 -8.87
C THR A 213 -5.30 10.49 -7.93
N SER A 214 -4.56 10.56 -6.83
CA SER A 214 -4.68 11.64 -5.85
C SER A 214 -4.30 13.00 -6.43
N ASP A 215 -3.33 13.03 -7.35
CA ASP A 215 -2.78 14.22 -8.01
C ASP A 215 -3.49 14.59 -9.33
N HIS A 216 -4.11 13.63 -10.01
CA HIS A 216 -4.88 13.84 -11.23
C HIS A 216 -6.12 12.95 -11.26
N TYR A 217 -7.30 13.57 -11.18
CA TYR A 217 -8.56 12.84 -11.15
C TYR A 217 -9.68 13.58 -11.86
N TYR A 218 -10.73 12.82 -12.15
CA TYR A 218 -11.98 13.28 -12.71
C TYR A 218 -13.06 13.15 -11.64
N MET A 219 -13.92 14.17 -11.55
CA MET A 219 -15.04 14.20 -10.63
C MET A 219 -16.35 14.39 -11.39
N ARG A 220 -17.35 13.60 -11.03
CA ARG A 220 -18.71 13.71 -11.54
C ARG A 220 -19.56 14.57 -10.61
N ASP A 221 -20.22 15.57 -11.16
CA ASP A 221 -21.14 16.42 -10.40
C ASP A 221 -22.53 15.77 -10.23
N ARG A 222 -23.47 16.51 -9.63
CA ARG A 222 -24.84 16.01 -9.39
C ARG A 222 -25.71 16.01 -10.65
N GLN A 223 -25.31 16.78 -11.66
CA GLN A 223 -25.98 16.90 -12.96
C GLN A 223 -25.51 15.80 -13.91
N GLY A 224 -24.39 15.16 -13.60
CA GLY A 224 -23.78 14.09 -14.37
C GLY A 224 -22.69 14.54 -15.33
N GLU A 225 -22.15 15.73 -15.11
CA GLU A 225 -21.03 16.26 -15.88
C GLU A 225 -19.69 15.91 -15.23
N TRP A 226 -18.68 15.70 -16.07
CA TRP A 226 -17.32 15.39 -15.64
C TRP A 226 -16.43 16.63 -15.70
N ALA A 227 -15.69 16.85 -14.63
CA ALA A 227 -14.60 17.80 -14.57
C ALA A 227 -13.28 17.09 -14.27
N GLU A 228 -12.22 17.50 -14.96
CA GLU A 228 -10.83 17.14 -14.70
C GLU A 228 -10.25 18.08 -13.64
N LEU A 229 -9.54 17.50 -12.66
CA LEU A 229 -8.86 18.21 -11.59
C LEU A 229 -7.40 17.79 -11.55
N HIS A 230 -6.52 18.78 -11.62
CA HIS A 230 -5.09 18.62 -11.38
C HIS A 230 -4.70 19.29 -10.07
N HIS A 231 -4.05 18.56 -9.16
CA HIS A 231 -3.31 19.16 -8.07
C HIS A 231 -1.90 19.48 -8.58
N ALA A 232 -1.75 20.61 -9.26
CA ALA A 232 -0.42 21.19 -9.41
C ALA A 232 -0.06 21.86 -8.07
N SER A 233 1.09 21.49 -7.48
CA SER A 233 1.77 22.35 -6.51
C SER A 233 2.73 23.26 -7.26
N PRO A 234 2.39 24.52 -7.61
CA PRO A 234 3.42 25.47 -7.96
C PRO A 234 4.20 25.82 -6.69
N THR A 235 5.49 26.03 -6.86
CA THR A 235 6.52 26.32 -5.84
C THR A 235 6.23 27.57 -4.99
N ILE A 236 5.14 28.31 -5.23
CA ILE A 236 4.79 29.55 -4.54
C ILE A 236 3.26 29.66 -4.34
N GLY A 237 2.80 29.38 -3.13
CA GLY A 237 1.78 30.17 -2.40
C GLY A 237 0.30 30.11 -2.83
N VAL A 238 -0.09 29.49 -3.94
CA VAL A 238 -1.51 29.39 -4.32
C VAL A 238 -1.82 28.01 -4.92
N GLN A 239 -2.66 27.22 -4.24
CA GLN A 239 -3.26 26.02 -4.82
C GLN A 239 -4.27 26.47 -5.89
N PHE A 240 -3.98 26.20 -7.16
CA PHE A 240 -4.97 26.32 -8.21
C PHE A 240 -5.50 24.92 -8.52
N ASN A 241 -6.69 24.60 -8.01
CA ASN A 241 -7.47 23.52 -8.62
C ASN A 241 -7.89 24.03 -9.99
N GLN A 242 -7.12 23.72 -11.04
CA GLN A 242 -7.62 23.88 -12.40
C GLN A 242 -8.70 22.83 -12.60
N MET A 243 -9.95 23.27 -12.48
CA MET A 243 -11.12 22.51 -12.86
C MET A 243 -11.38 22.76 -14.34
N ARG A 244 -11.35 21.71 -15.14
CA ARG A 244 -11.59 21.79 -16.58
C ARG A 244 -12.70 20.83 -16.96
N ASP A 245 -13.69 21.31 -17.71
CA ASP A 245 -14.74 20.44 -18.22
C ASP A 245 -14.16 19.38 -19.17
N VAL A 246 -14.57 18.14 -18.97
CA VAL A 246 -14.20 17.03 -19.86
C VAL A 246 -15.08 17.10 -21.10
N ASN A 247 -14.51 17.63 -22.18
CA ASN A 247 -15.18 17.79 -23.47
C ASN A 247 -14.86 16.67 -24.48
N ASP A 248 -13.87 15.82 -24.18
CA ASP A 248 -13.51 14.68 -25.02
C ASP A 248 -14.52 13.55 -24.84
N ALA A 249 -15.24 13.20 -25.91
CA ALA A 249 -16.31 12.20 -25.86
C ALA A 249 -15.79 10.80 -25.47
N GLY A 250 -14.62 10.38 -25.98
CA GLY A 250 -14.06 9.07 -25.67
C GLY A 250 -13.56 8.94 -24.23
N LEU A 251 -13.08 10.04 -23.64
CA LEU A 251 -12.75 10.10 -22.22
C LEU A 251 -14.01 10.08 -21.37
N ARG A 252 -15.05 10.85 -21.73
CA ARG A 252 -16.35 10.82 -21.03
C ARG A 252 -16.95 9.42 -21.01
N ASP A 253 -16.97 8.73 -22.14
CA ASP A 253 -17.53 7.38 -22.24
C ASP A 253 -16.79 6.40 -21.32
N ARG A 254 -15.46 6.49 -21.22
CA ARG A 254 -14.65 5.68 -20.30
C ARG A 254 -14.90 6.00 -18.83
N LEU A 255 -15.09 7.28 -18.50
CA LEU A 255 -15.41 7.71 -17.14
C LEU A 255 -16.81 7.25 -16.73
N GLU A 256 -17.80 7.38 -17.61
CA GLU A 256 -19.16 6.87 -17.38
C GLU A 256 -19.18 5.34 -17.24
N ASP A 257 -18.43 4.61 -18.07
CA ASP A 257 -18.33 3.15 -17.92
C ASP A 257 -17.74 2.74 -16.56
N THR A 258 -16.67 3.41 -16.15
CA THR A 258 -16.03 3.17 -14.84
C THR A 258 -16.96 3.57 -13.68
N HIS A 259 -17.72 4.65 -13.83
CA HIS A 259 -18.75 5.06 -12.87
C HIS A 259 -19.83 3.98 -12.71
N HIS A 260 -20.38 3.48 -13.83
CA HIS A 260 -21.37 2.40 -13.82
C HIS A 260 -20.82 1.12 -13.20
N LEU A 261 -19.59 0.73 -13.53
CA LEU A 261 -18.93 -0.43 -12.92
C LEU A 261 -18.84 -0.30 -11.40
N ARG A 262 -18.45 0.86 -10.88
CA ARG A 262 -18.35 1.08 -9.43
C ARG A 262 -19.73 1.09 -8.75
N MET A 263 -20.76 1.61 -9.42
CA MET A 263 -22.14 1.50 -8.97
C MET A 263 -22.62 0.04 -8.93
N GLU A 264 -22.36 -0.73 -9.99
CA GLU A 264 -22.64 -2.18 -10.08
C GLU A 264 -21.99 -2.93 -8.92
N ARG A 265 -20.70 -2.67 -8.64
CA ARG A 265 -19.99 -3.22 -7.49
C ARG A 265 -20.61 -2.81 -6.16
N GLY A 266 -21.03 -1.55 -6.04
CA GLY A 266 -21.72 -1.03 -4.85
C GLY A 266 -23.04 -1.75 -4.57
N GLU A 267 -23.81 -2.10 -5.60
CA GLU A 267 -25.01 -2.93 -5.47
C GLU A 267 -24.68 -4.41 -5.20
N ALA A 268 -23.71 -4.98 -5.93
CA ALA A 268 -23.26 -6.35 -5.73
C ALA A 268 -22.77 -6.60 -4.30
N ARG A 269 -22.11 -5.63 -3.66
CA ARG A 269 -21.67 -5.70 -2.27
C ARG A 269 -22.82 -5.91 -1.27
N LYS A 270 -24.06 -5.58 -1.64
CA LYS A 270 -25.26 -5.78 -0.81
C LYS A 270 -25.95 -7.12 -1.09
N ALA A 271 -25.60 -7.80 -2.17
CA ALA A 271 -26.27 -9.00 -2.69
C ALA A 271 -25.76 -10.31 -2.04
N PHE A 272 -25.81 -10.37 -0.70
CA PHE A 272 -25.40 -11.56 0.05
C PHE A 272 -26.25 -12.79 -0.28
N HIS A 273 -25.59 -13.95 -0.33
CA HIS A 273 -26.26 -15.24 -0.34
C HIS A 273 -27.15 -15.37 0.93
N PRO A 274 -28.34 -15.99 0.85
CA PRO A 274 -29.25 -16.13 2.00
C PRO A 274 -28.59 -16.76 3.24
N ASP A 275 -27.71 -17.73 3.02
CA ASP A 275 -27.01 -18.48 4.08
C ASP A 275 -25.64 -17.87 4.47
N ASP A 276 -25.24 -16.76 3.85
CA ASP A 276 -24.06 -16.01 4.30
C ASP A 276 -24.39 -15.27 5.62
N PRO A 277 -23.50 -15.29 6.64
CA PRO A 277 -23.68 -14.50 7.87
C PRO A 277 -23.75 -12.97 7.66
N ARG A 278 -23.53 -12.47 6.44
CA ARG A 278 -23.59 -11.06 6.04
C ARG A 278 -22.60 -10.17 6.76
N GLN A 279 -21.44 -10.74 7.10
CA GLN A 279 -20.35 -10.01 7.73
C GLN A 279 -19.40 -9.49 6.66
N LEU A 280 -19.14 -8.18 6.64
CA LEU A 280 -18.07 -7.61 5.83
C LEU A 280 -16.77 -7.61 6.64
N VAL A 281 -15.79 -8.37 6.19
CA VAL A 281 -14.43 -8.36 6.72
C VAL A 281 -13.69 -7.15 6.16
N SER A 282 -13.07 -6.36 7.03
CA SER A 282 -12.17 -5.29 6.59
C SER A 282 -10.98 -5.88 5.83
N SER A 283 -10.50 -5.19 4.81
CA SER A 283 -9.24 -5.54 4.17
C SER A 283 -8.12 -5.59 5.22
N PRO A 284 -7.12 -6.49 5.07
CA PRO A 284 -6.08 -6.62 6.06
C PRO A 284 -5.27 -5.33 6.06
N HIS A 285 -5.31 -4.70 7.23
CA HIS A 285 -4.66 -3.56 7.88
C HIS A 285 -3.13 -3.46 8.19
N PRO A 286 -2.16 -4.22 7.62
CA PRO A 286 -0.87 -4.53 8.30
C PRO A 286 -0.01 -3.29 8.54
N LEU A 287 0.36 -2.95 9.79
CA LEU A 287 1.13 -1.77 10.27
C LEU A 287 1.98 -0.94 9.26
N ALA A 288 2.62 -1.55 8.25
CA ALA A 288 3.00 -0.92 6.97
C ALA A 288 1.82 -0.26 6.17
N GLU A 289 0.64 -0.18 6.77
CA GLU A 289 -0.63 0.20 6.17
C GLU A 289 -1.11 1.61 6.46
N ALA A 290 -0.33 2.39 7.18
CA ALA A 290 -0.52 3.81 7.05
C ALA A 290 -0.19 4.17 5.59
N ARG A 291 -1.19 4.11 4.68
CA ARG A 291 -1.37 5.22 3.74
C ARG A 291 -1.02 6.45 4.55
N PRO A 292 -0.03 7.27 4.13
CA PRO A 292 0.39 8.46 4.86
C PRO A 292 -0.75 9.04 5.67
N ARG A 293 -0.82 8.71 6.98
CA ARG A 293 -1.86 9.30 7.83
C ARG A 293 -1.39 10.72 7.95
N SER A 294 -2.17 11.61 7.37
CA SER A 294 -1.88 13.02 7.36
C SER A 294 -2.94 13.64 8.24
N SER A 295 -2.65 13.70 9.53
CA SER A 295 -3.54 14.32 10.50
C SER A 295 -3.10 15.74 10.80
N LEU A 296 -4.02 16.58 11.28
CA LEU A 296 -3.62 17.87 11.85
C LEU A 296 -3.01 17.61 13.23
N PRO A 297 -1.92 18.30 13.60
CA PRO A 297 -1.30 18.11 14.91
C PRO A 297 -2.27 18.40 16.05
N ARG A 298 -2.27 17.55 17.09
CA ARG A 298 -3.09 17.72 18.29
C ARG A 298 -2.42 18.67 19.29
N ALA A 299 -3.23 19.22 20.19
CA ALA A 299 -2.70 20.01 21.31
C ALA A 299 -1.84 19.11 22.23
N GLY A 300 -0.58 19.52 22.47
CA GLY A 300 0.38 18.79 23.30
C GLY A 300 1.39 17.92 22.53
N GLU A 301 1.30 17.86 21.21
CA GLU A 301 2.31 17.19 20.37
C GLU A 301 3.61 18.01 20.26
N ASP A 302 4.69 17.35 19.80
CA ASP A 302 6.01 17.95 19.69
C ASP A 302 5.98 19.26 18.85
N PRO A 303 6.47 20.39 19.38
CA PRO A 303 6.32 21.69 18.72
C PRO A 303 6.99 21.78 17.35
N LEU A 304 8.14 21.12 17.16
CA LEU A 304 8.88 21.15 15.90
C LEU A 304 8.15 20.32 14.84
N TYR A 305 7.74 19.11 15.21
CA TYR A 305 6.88 18.27 14.36
C TYR A 305 5.59 19.00 13.98
N ALA A 306 4.88 19.59 14.95
CA ALA A 306 3.63 20.29 14.69
C ALA A 306 3.80 21.48 13.74
N ALA A 307 4.92 22.21 13.85
CA ALA A 307 5.23 23.30 12.94
C ALA A 307 5.54 22.81 11.51
N MET A 308 6.31 21.72 11.37
CA MET A 308 6.63 21.11 10.07
C MET A 308 5.39 20.54 9.40
N ARG A 309 4.54 19.83 10.17
CA ARG A 309 3.32 19.21 9.65
C ARG A 309 2.32 20.23 9.11
N ARG A 310 2.27 21.42 9.69
CA ARG A 310 1.43 22.53 9.21
C ARG A 310 1.94 23.18 7.93
N GLN A 311 3.23 23.06 7.63
CA GLN A 311 3.86 23.68 6.45
C GLN A 311 4.03 22.68 5.30
N LEU A 312 4.18 21.39 5.61
CA LEU A 312 4.30 20.35 4.62
C LEU A 312 2.93 19.93 4.05
N PRO A 313 2.88 19.58 2.75
CA PRO A 313 1.69 19.04 2.10
C PRO A 313 1.04 17.85 2.83
N PHE A 314 -0.29 17.70 2.67
CA PHE A 314 -1.07 16.62 3.29
C PHE A 314 -0.84 15.23 2.68
N ASP A 315 -0.10 15.12 1.59
CA ASP A 315 0.34 13.84 1.01
C ASP A 315 1.64 13.32 1.68
N VAL A 316 2.34 14.15 2.45
CA VAL A 316 3.47 13.73 3.29
C VAL A 316 2.95 13.11 4.59
N SER A 317 3.29 11.84 4.83
CA SER A 317 2.87 11.10 6.02
C SER A 317 3.36 11.74 7.32
N ASP A 318 2.57 11.65 8.39
CA ASP A 318 2.98 12.04 9.74
C ASP A 318 4.32 11.35 10.15
N ASP A 319 4.55 10.09 9.76
CA ASP A 319 5.81 9.36 9.98
C ASP A 319 7.02 10.05 9.34
N LYS A 320 6.88 10.45 8.08
CA LYS A 320 7.91 11.16 7.32
C LYS A 320 8.14 12.57 7.88
N VAL A 321 7.09 13.27 8.30
CA VAL A 321 7.25 14.57 8.98
C VAL A 321 8.01 14.42 10.30
N ALA A 322 7.73 13.35 11.06
CA ALA A 322 8.45 13.06 12.29
C ALA A 322 9.91 12.64 12.05
N GLU A 323 10.19 11.91 10.97
CA GLU A 323 11.56 11.61 10.53
C GLU A 323 12.31 12.91 10.19
N VAL A 324 11.68 13.84 9.47
CA VAL A 324 12.26 15.16 9.19
C VAL A 324 12.50 15.94 10.47
N ALA A 325 11.58 15.91 11.43
CA ALA A 325 11.76 16.56 12.73
C ALA A 325 12.96 15.99 13.51
N LEU A 326 13.17 14.67 13.45
CA LEU A 326 14.35 14.02 14.03
C LEU A 326 15.64 14.45 13.32
N GLN A 327 15.68 14.43 11.99
CA GLN A 327 16.87 14.84 11.23
C GLN A 327 17.18 16.32 11.42
N ALA A 328 16.16 17.18 11.50
CA ALA A 328 16.30 18.59 11.80
C ALA A 328 16.98 18.81 13.16
N ARG A 329 16.66 18.01 14.17
CA ARG A 329 17.34 18.07 15.49
C ARG A 329 18.79 17.62 15.43
N HIS A 330 19.11 16.61 14.63
CA HIS A 330 20.51 16.25 14.36
C HIS A 330 21.27 17.38 13.66
N ALA A 331 20.61 18.14 12.78
CA ALA A 331 21.12 19.36 12.17
C ALA A 331 21.10 20.59 13.11
N GLY A 332 20.65 20.43 14.36
CA GLY A 332 20.64 21.49 15.37
C GLY A 332 19.43 22.44 15.30
N ILE A 333 18.40 22.10 14.54
CA ILE A 333 17.08 22.76 14.55
C ILE A 333 16.22 22.05 15.60
N ARG A 334 16.10 22.64 16.79
CA ARG A 334 15.38 22.06 17.92
C ARG A 334 14.02 22.70 18.17
N GLU A 335 13.87 23.97 17.77
CA GLU A 335 12.64 24.73 17.96
C GLU A 335 12.14 25.32 16.63
N PRO A 336 10.80 25.50 16.46
CA PRO A 336 10.24 26.07 15.23
C PRO A 336 10.84 27.40 14.80
N ARG A 337 11.20 28.26 15.76
CA ARG A 337 11.81 29.58 15.49
C ARG A 337 13.20 29.53 14.88
N GLN A 338 13.84 28.36 14.88
CA GLN A 338 15.17 28.14 14.28
C GLN A 338 15.05 27.66 12.82
N MET A 339 13.85 27.28 12.38
CA MET A 339 13.56 26.84 11.03
C MET A 339 13.31 28.05 10.12
N GLU A 340 14.10 28.19 9.07
CA GLU A 340 13.96 29.26 8.06
C GLU A 340 12.93 28.88 7.01
N HIS A 341 13.07 27.65 6.49
CA HIS A 341 12.23 27.13 5.45
C HIS A 341 12.14 25.61 5.55
N ILE A 342 10.96 25.07 5.28
CA ILE A 342 10.75 23.65 5.04
C ILE A 342 9.91 23.49 3.77
N GLY A 343 10.35 22.64 2.86
CA GLY A 343 9.70 22.45 1.57
C GLY A 343 9.91 21.05 1.03
N LEU A 344 8.97 20.61 0.20
CA LEU A 344 9.07 19.39 -0.59
C LEU A 344 9.58 19.76 -2.00
N TYR A 345 10.68 19.13 -2.41
CA TYR A 345 11.32 19.33 -3.70
C TYR A 345 11.43 17.97 -4.40
N ASP A 346 10.67 17.78 -5.47
CA ASP A 346 10.50 16.50 -6.18
C ASP A 346 10.11 15.36 -5.22
N ASN A 347 11.10 14.64 -4.72
CA ASN A 347 10.96 13.47 -3.86
C ASN A 347 11.71 13.63 -2.52
N THR A 348 12.11 14.85 -2.16
CA THR A 348 12.96 15.13 -1.00
C THR A 348 12.41 16.30 -0.20
N ILE A 349 12.27 16.11 1.12
CA ILE A 349 11.97 17.18 2.06
C ILE A 349 13.28 17.81 2.51
N ILE A 350 13.39 19.12 2.36
CA ILE A 350 14.53 19.90 2.82
C ILE A 350 14.06 20.86 3.90
N CYS A 351 14.73 20.81 5.06
CA CYS A 351 14.51 21.72 6.17
C CYS A 351 15.79 22.53 6.44
N GLN A 352 15.68 23.85 6.38
CA GLN A 352 16.79 24.80 6.51
C GLN A 352 16.72 25.58 7.82
N ARG A 353 17.91 25.88 8.37
CA ARG A 353 18.08 26.64 9.60
C ARG A 353 18.41 28.11 9.32
N ILE A 354 17.85 29.01 10.13
CA ILE A 354 18.12 30.47 10.05
C ILE A 354 19.60 30.80 10.29
N ASN A 355 20.19 31.65 9.43
CA ASN A 355 21.50 32.32 9.57
C ASN A 355 22.75 31.40 9.64
N ALA A 356 22.82 30.43 8.73
CA ALA A 356 23.95 29.53 8.41
C ALA A 356 24.13 28.31 9.33
N GLY A 357 23.90 27.12 8.75
CA GLY A 357 24.12 25.80 9.35
C GLY A 357 23.42 24.68 8.54
N PRO A 358 23.71 23.40 8.83
CA PRO A 358 23.29 22.23 8.04
C PRO A 358 21.78 22.18 7.79
N TRP A 359 21.38 21.67 6.63
CA TRP A 359 20.00 21.32 6.33
C TRP A 359 19.73 19.86 6.69
N ALA A 360 18.50 19.57 7.07
CA ALA A 360 18.01 18.20 7.13
C ALA A 360 17.39 17.85 5.79
N GLU A 361 17.76 16.68 5.27
CA GLU A 361 17.28 16.15 4.01
C GLU A 361 16.68 14.77 4.25
N VAL A 362 15.43 14.56 3.82
CA VAL A 362 14.75 13.27 3.92
C VAL A 362 14.04 12.97 2.62
N THR A 363 14.40 11.86 1.98
CA THR A 363 13.76 11.40 0.76
C THR A 363 12.42 10.72 1.08
N LEU A 364 11.35 11.02 0.33
CA LEU A 364 10.03 10.41 0.50
C LEU A 364 10.05 8.90 0.18
N SER A 365 10.90 8.48 -0.76
CA SER A 365 11.04 7.07 -1.15
C SER A 365 11.83 6.21 -0.15
N SER A 366 12.44 6.79 0.88
CA SER A 366 13.01 6.03 1.99
C SER A 366 11.90 5.57 2.95
N PRO A 367 11.99 4.38 3.53
CA PRO A 367 11.05 3.98 4.58
C PRO A 367 11.25 4.91 5.80
N ALA A 368 10.17 5.51 6.29
CA ALA A 368 10.18 6.29 7.54
C ALA A 368 9.89 5.38 8.74
N PRO A 369 10.56 5.56 9.88
CA PRO A 369 10.13 4.95 11.14
C PRO A 369 8.75 5.51 11.57
N PRO A 370 7.97 4.76 12.36
CA PRO A 370 6.72 5.27 12.92
C PRO A 370 6.90 6.61 13.64
N MET A 371 5.94 7.52 13.51
CA MET A 371 5.97 8.87 14.08
C MET A 371 6.39 8.86 15.54
N GLU A 372 5.76 8.03 16.36
CA GLU A 372 6.02 7.89 17.80
C GLU A 372 7.48 7.54 18.09
N GLN A 373 8.09 6.69 17.26
CA GLN A 373 9.48 6.30 17.39
C GLN A 373 10.43 7.45 17.01
N SER A 374 10.16 8.13 15.91
CA SER A 374 10.96 9.29 15.48
C SER A 374 10.90 10.43 16.50
N LEU A 375 9.72 10.70 17.08
CA LEU A 375 9.55 11.70 18.14
C LEU A 375 10.22 11.30 19.45
N ALA A 376 10.17 10.02 19.85
CA ALA A 376 10.89 9.55 21.04
C ALA A 376 12.42 9.72 20.88
N ARG A 377 12.97 9.37 19.71
CA ARG A 377 14.39 9.61 19.40
C ARG A 377 14.72 11.10 19.38
N ALA A 378 13.83 11.93 18.83
CA ALA A 378 14.00 13.37 18.77
C ALA A 378 14.10 14.00 20.18
N GLN A 379 13.34 13.51 21.15
CA GLN A 379 13.42 13.93 22.54
C GLN A 379 14.73 13.50 23.21
N GLN A 380 15.21 12.28 22.92
CA GLN A 380 16.51 11.82 23.42
C GLN A 380 17.67 12.68 22.89
N VAL A 381 17.62 13.07 21.62
CA VAL A 381 18.62 13.95 21.00
C VAL A 381 18.64 15.35 21.64
N ASP A 382 17.50 15.85 22.13
CA ASP A 382 17.44 17.09 22.90
C ASP A 382 18.03 16.93 24.30
N GLN A 383 17.70 15.83 25.00
CA GLN A 383 18.21 15.55 26.34
C GLN A 383 19.74 15.44 26.35
N GLN A 384 20.31 14.68 25.42
CA GLN A 384 21.76 14.52 25.29
C GLN A 384 22.46 15.86 25.01
N ALA A 385 21.85 16.72 24.19
CA ALA A 385 22.42 18.03 23.88
C ALA A 385 22.42 18.97 25.09
N MET A 386 21.35 18.96 25.90
CA MET A 386 21.28 19.73 27.14
C MET A 386 22.33 19.26 28.15
N GLU A 387 22.49 17.95 28.32
CA GLU A 387 23.50 17.38 29.22
C GLU A 387 24.92 17.74 28.78
N ALA A 388 25.22 17.62 27.49
CA ALA A 388 26.51 18.01 26.94
C ALA A 388 26.80 19.50 27.14
N GLN A 389 25.79 20.37 26.95
CA GLN A 389 25.93 21.80 27.18
C GLN A 389 26.17 22.13 28.65
N MET A 390 25.48 21.45 29.58
CA MET A 390 25.71 21.60 31.02
C MET A 390 27.11 21.12 31.42
N GLN A 391 27.59 19.98 30.90
CA GLN A 391 28.95 19.51 31.15
C GLN A 391 30.01 20.46 30.61
N GLN A 392 29.81 21.02 29.41
CA GLN A 392 30.71 22.03 28.86
C GLN A 392 30.74 23.30 29.71
N GLN A 393 29.59 23.78 30.19
CA GLN A 393 29.54 24.91 31.11
C GLN A 393 30.28 24.60 32.42
N GLN A 394 30.07 23.41 33.00
CA GLN A 394 30.78 23.00 34.22
C GLN A 394 32.30 22.91 34.00
N MET A 395 32.75 22.34 32.88
CA MET A 395 34.17 22.29 32.54
C MET A 395 34.77 23.68 32.27
N ALA A 396 34.04 24.58 31.60
CA ALA A 396 34.47 25.96 31.38
C ALA A 396 34.57 26.75 32.69
N MET A 397 33.65 26.52 33.64
CA MET A 397 33.72 27.10 34.98
C MET A 397 34.87 26.52 35.82
N GLN A 398 35.23 25.24 35.64
CA GLN A 398 36.39 24.63 36.32
C GLN A 398 37.74 25.09 35.74
N GLN A 399 37.83 25.34 34.43
CA GLN A 399 39.05 25.84 33.78
C GLN A 399 39.30 27.34 33.99
N SER A 400 38.30 28.10 34.43
CA SER A 400 38.41 29.52 34.76
C SER A 400 38.82 29.80 36.22
N GLY A 401 39.36 28.79 36.93
CA GLY A 401 39.94 28.96 38.26
C GLY A 401 41.18 29.87 38.26
N PRO A 402 41.43 30.63 39.34
CA PRO A 402 42.29 31.82 39.31
C PRO A 402 43.76 31.47 39.04
N VAL A 403 44.34 32.14 38.04
CA VAL A 403 45.79 32.17 37.83
C VAL A 403 46.40 33.00 38.97
N MET A 404 47.00 32.32 39.95
CA MET A 404 47.82 32.96 40.98
C MET A 404 49.06 33.57 40.32
N SER A 405 49.12 34.90 40.21
CA SER A 405 50.38 35.62 39.94
C SER A 405 51.20 35.69 41.23
N MET A 406 52.45 35.23 41.17
CA MET A 406 53.48 35.43 42.22
C MET A 406 53.90 36.88 42.35
#